data_AF-A0A922EX48-F1
#
_entry.id   AF-A0A922EX48-F1
#
_cell.length_a   1.000
_cell.length_b   1.000
_cell.length_c   1.000
_cell.angle_alpha   90.00
_cell.angle_beta   90.00
_cell.angle_gamma   90.00
#
_symmetry.space_group_name_H-M   'P 1'
#
loop_
_entity.id
_entity.type
_entity.pdbx_description
1 polymer ?
#
loop_
_entity_poly.entity_id
_entity_poly.type
_entity_poly.pdbx_seq_one_letter_code
_entity_poly.pdbx_strand_id
1 'polypeptide(L)'
;MTFSFFGIPNGSEGSDEEEIQSVVSDSCVSVGRYHVKESLASILQSIFDKYGDIAANCQLESTSLRSYYLECVCTVVKELQSSSIIHLTKAKLKELLAILKDAESSQIDVSWLRGRINEITEDIELIGQHRSIEAAKANCDRDLESTRKELESQMEDLSLKEKEVDIARKQVAETRARLSEFELKSSQLNETSLSIRSKIENSPGQSLLDELL
;
A
#
# COMPACT_ATOMS: atom_id res chain seq x y z
N MET A 1 67.78 51.09 11.00
CA MET A 1 67.08 51.07 12.31
C MET A 1 67.39 49.73 12.96
N THR A 2 68.02 49.80 14.12
CA THR A 2 68.48 48.69 14.96
C THR A 2 67.30 48.13 15.75
N PHE A 3 67.05 46.82 15.66
CA PHE A 3 66.10 46.14 16.54
C PHE A 3 66.87 45.43 17.64
N SER A 4 66.71 45.96 18.85
CA SER A 4 67.29 45.44 20.09
C SER A 4 66.45 44.29 20.64
N PHE A 5 67.13 43.23 21.05
CA PHE A 5 66.55 42.07 21.74
C PHE A 5 66.56 42.34 23.25
N PHE A 6 65.39 42.46 23.85
CA PHE A 6 65.12 42.39 25.30
C PHE A 6 63.84 41.56 25.40
N GLY A 7 63.65 40.55 26.24
CA GLY A 7 64.34 40.02 27.41
C GLY A 7 63.24 39.21 28.11
N ILE A 8 63.51 37.95 28.45
CA ILE A 8 62.53 37.08 29.12
C ILE A 8 62.45 37.48 30.61
N PRO A 9 61.24 37.55 31.19
CA PRO A 9 61.05 37.14 32.56
C PRO A 9 60.04 35.99 32.67
N ASN A 10 60.47 34.92 33.32
CA ASN A 10 59.62 33.84 33.81
C ASN A 10 58.68 34.36 34.91
N GLY A 11 57.43 33.90 34.90
CA GLY A 11 56.58 33.96 36.08
C GLY A 11 55.08 33.81 35.80
N SER A 12 54.58 32.62 36.13
CA SER A 12 53.23 32.33 36.65
C SER A 12 52.43 31.35 35.79
N GLU A 13 52.14 30.22 36.44
CA GLU A 13 51.23 29.17 36.05
C GLU A 13 49.85 29.72 35.66
N GLY A 14 49.36 29.20 34.54
CA GLY A 14 48.05 29.42 33.98
C GLY A 14 47.86 28.33 32.94
N SER A 15 47.70 27.10 33.45
CA SER A 15 47.44 25.88 32.68
C SER A 15 46.03 25.95 32.09
N ASP A 16 45.87 26.74 31.03
CA ASP A 16 44.76 26.57 30.11
C ASP A 16 45.25 25.65 29.01
N GLU A 17 45.17 24.35 29.30
CA GLU A 17 45.14 23.30 28.29
C GLU A 17 43.89 23.55 27.44
N GLU A 18 44.02 24.40 26.42
CA GLU A 18 43.17 24.28 25.26
C GLU A 18 43.44 22.88 24.70
N GLU A 19 42.58 21.92 25.09
CA GLU A 19 42.42 20.65 24.40
C GLU A 19 42.16 20.98 22.93
N ILE A 20 43.24 21.03 22.16
CA ILE A 20 43.19 20.96 20.71
C ILE A 20 42.57 19.60 20.46
N GLN A 21 41.25 19.60 20.25
CA GLN A 21 40.50 18.41 19.92
C GLN A 21 41.15 17.84 18.67
N SER A 22 42.00 16.83 18.88
CA SER A 22 42.80 16.18 17.85
C SER A 22 41.82 15.68 16.81
N VAL A 23 41.74 16.40 15.69
CA VAL A 23 41.05 15.92 14.49
C VAL A 23 41.65 14.56 14.24
N VAL A 24 40.85 13.50 14.40
CA VAL A 24 41.26 12.14 14.04
C VAL A 24 41.59 12.21 12.57
N SER A 25 42.87 12.41 12.29
CA SER A 25 43.40 12.40 10.95
C SER A 25 43.30 10.95 10.55
N ASP A 26 42.25 10.63 9.80
CA ASP A 26 42.05 9.31 9.23
C ASP A 26 43.36 8.94 8.54
N SER A 27 44.05 7.92 9.06
CA SER A 27 45.36 7.51 8.56
C SER A 27 45.22 7.17 7.08
N CYS A 28 46.09 7.72 6.23
CA CYS A 28 46.11 7.36 4.82
C CYS A 28 47.11 6.22 4.60
N VAL A 29 46.68 5.20 3.86
CA VAL A 29 47.50 4.04 3.50
C VAL A 29 47.53 3.88 1.99
N SER A 30 48.58 3.23 1.49
CA SER A 30 48.75 3.00 0.06
C SER A 30 48.05 1.72 -0.38
N VAL A 31 47.22 1.82 -1.42
CA VAL A 31 46.65 0.67 -2.15
C VAL A 31 47.12 0.80 -3.60
N GLY A 32 48.11 -0.01 -3.97
CA GLY A 32 48.86 0.17 -5.22
C GLY A 32 49.59 1.51 -5.23
N ARG A 33 49.26 2.38 -6.20
CA ARG A 33 49.84 3.74 -6.32
C ARG A 33 48.99 4.85 -5.68
N TYR A 34 47.83 4.50 -5.14
CA TYR A 34 46.86 5.46 -4.60
C TYR A 34 46.98 5.53 -3.08
N HIS A 35 46.76 6.71 -2.52
CA HIS A 35 46.78 6.95 -1.07
C HIS A 35 45.37 7.27 -0.62
N VAL A 36 44.77 6.37 0.16
CA VAL A 36 43.37 6.48 0.60
C VAL A 36 43.25 6.30 2.10
N LYS A 37 42.14 6.78 2.68
CA LYS A 37 41.78 6.52 4.08
C LYS A 37 41.85 5.03 4.39
N GLU A 38 42.45 4.69 5.53
CA GLU A 38 42.59 3.31 6.02
C GLU A 38 41.24 2.59 6.09
N SER A 39 40.18 3.31 6.49
CA SER A 39 38.81 2.79 6.57
C SER A 39 38.18 2.37 5.23
N LEU A 40 38.79 2.75 4.10
CA LEU A 40 38.35 2.41 2.73
C LEU A 40 39.35 1.50 2.00
N ALA A 41 40.54 1.29 2.55
CA ALA A 41 41.62 0.57 1.88
C ALA A 41 41.24 -0.88 1.52
N SER A 42 40.56 -1.59 2.43
CA SER A 42 40.08 -2.95 2.20
C SER A 42 39.02 -3.04 1.09
N ILE A 43 38.16 -2.03 0.99
CA ILE A 43 37.16 -1.92 -0.07
C ILE A 43 37.86 -1.69 -1.41
N LEU A 44 38.80 -0.74 -1.47
CA LEU A 44 39.54 -0.45 -2.69
C LEU A 44 40.35 -1.66 -3.17
N GLN A 45 41.03 -2.36 -2.26
CA GLN A 45 41.74 -3.58 -2.57
C GLN A 45 40.80 -4.64 -3.15
N SER A 46 39.64 -4.86 -2.53
CA SER A 46 38.63 -5.82 -3.03
C SER A 46 38.10 -5.45 -4.41
N ILE A 47 37.96 -4.15 -4.72
CA ILE A 47 37.59 -3.66 -6.05
C ILE A 47 38.69 -4.00 -7.05
N PHE A 48 39.96 -3.71 -6.71
CA PHE A 48 41.09 -4.00 -7.60
C PHE A 48 41.29 -5.49 -7.83
N ASP A 49 41.11 -6.33 -6.82
CA ASP A 49 41.21 -7.78 -6.95
C ASP A 49 40.16 -8.33 -7.93
N LYS A 50 38.99 -7.68 -8.03
CA LYS A 50 37.87 -8.14 -8.86
C LYS A 50 37.83 -7.51 -10.24
N TYR A 51 38.14 -6.23 -10.35
CA TYR A 51 37.94 -5.43 -11.57
C TYR A 51 39.25 -4.85 -12.13
N GLY A 52 40.37 -5.07 -11.46
CA GLY A 52 41.64 -4.42 -11.78
C GLY A 52 41.69 -2.95 -11.34
N ASP A 53 42.75 -2.23 -11.74
CA ASP A 53 42.84 -0.79 -11.50
C ASP A 53 41.80 -0.03 -12.34
N ILE A 54 40.65 0.23 -11.74
CA ILE A 54 39.53 0.94 -12.38
C ILE A 54 39.87 2.40 -12.76
N ALA A 55 40.99 2.94 -12.25
CA ALA A 55 41.49 4.28 -12.60
C ALA A 55 42.71 4.21 -13.54
N ALA A 56 43.01 3.06 -14.15
CA ALA A 56 44.14 2.91 -15.08
C ALA A 56 44.06 3.87 -16.28
N ASN A 57 42.85 4.11 -16.79
CA ASN A 57 42.58 4.99 -17.93
C ASN A 57 42.10 6.39 -17.52
N CYS A 58 42.21 6.75 -16.23
CA CYS A 58 41.69 8.01 -15.72
C CYS A 58 42.45 9.22 -16.31
N GLN A 59 41.72 10.22 -16.80
CA GLN A 59 42.30 11.41 -17.44
C GLN A 59 42.93 12.41 -16.45
N LEU A 60 42.68 12.26 -15.16
CA LEU A 60 43.21 13.17 -14.14
C LEU A 60 44.71 12.95 -13.96
N GLU A 61 45.54 13.97 -14.19
CA GLU A 61 47.00 13.81 -14.04
C GLU A 61 47.46 13.65 -12.57
N SER A 62 46.76 14.29 -11.64
CA SER A 62 47.11 14.25 -10.22
C SER A 62 46.72 12.92 -9.58
N THR A 63 47.72 12.15 -9.11
CA THR A 63 47.50 10.93 -8.32
C THR A 63 46.66 11.18 -7.06
N SER A 64 46.79 12.36 -6.45
CA SER A 64 45.98 12.74 -5.28
C SER A 64 44.51 12.91 -5.66
N LEU A 65 44.20 13.52 -6.80
CA LEU A 65 42.82 13.62 -7.30
C LEU A 65 42.27 12.25 -7.70
N ARG A 66 43.07 11.40 -8.37
CA ARG A 66 42.66 10.02 -8.67
C ARG A 66 42.32 9.26 -7.38
N SER A 67 43.15 9.39 -6.34
CA SER A 67 42.92 8.76 -5.04
C SER A 67 41.61 9.27 -4.40
N TYR A 68 41.34 10.57 -4.47
CA TYR A 68 40.08 11.16 -3.98
C TYR A 68 38.84 10.56 -4.67
N TYR A 69 38.84 10.47 -6.00
CA TYR A 69 37.70 9.84 -6.70
C TYR A 69 37.55 8.36 -6.35
N LEU A 70 38.64 7.62 -6.15
CA LEU A 70 38.58 6.24 -5.69
C LEU A 70 38.01 6.13 -4.27
N GLU A 71 38.29 7.08 -3.38
CA GLU A 71 37.62 7.16 -2.07
C GLU A 71 36.12 7.41 -2.21
N CYS A 72 35.70 8.29 -3.13
CA CYS A 72 34.28 8.50 -3.41
C CYS A 72 33.60 7.21 -3.88
N VAL A 73 34.23 6.45 -4.79
CA VAL A 73 33.72 5.14 -5.25
C VAL A 73 33.64 4.14 -4.09
N CYS A 74 34.68 4.05 -3.26
CA CYS A 74 34.68 3.17 -2.09
C CYS A 74 33.59 3.57 -1.08
N THR A 75 33.34 4.87 -0.92
CA THR A 75 32.26 5.38 -0.08
C THR A 75 30.90 4.92 -0.61
N VAL A 76 30.66 4.99 -1.92
CA VAL A 76 29.42 4.46 -2.52
C VAL A 76 29.26 2.97 -2.21
N VAL A 77 30.33 2.17 -2.35
CA VAL A 77 30.28 0.73 -2.01
C VAL A 77 29.98 0.51 -0.54
N LYS A 78 30.62 1.26 0.37
CA LYS A 78 30.39 1.18 1.81
C LYS A 78 28.96 1.53 2.19
N GLU A 79 28.39 2.58 1.59
CA GLU A 79 27.00 2.99 1.78
C GLU A 79 26.03 1.87 1.36
N LEU A 80 26.29 1.21 0.23
CA LEU A 80 25.48 0.07 -0.23
C LEU A 80 25.64 -1.17 0.65
N GLN A 81 26.82 -1.44 1.20
CA GLN A 81 27.08 -2.59 2.09
C GLN A 81 26.49 -2.41 3.49
N SER A 82 26.47 -1.17 3.99
CA SER A 82 25.98 -0.83 5.33
C SER A 82 24.45 -0.66 5.37
N SER A 83 23.82 -0.42 4.21
CA SER A 83 22.37 -0.22 4.12
C SER A 83 21.66 -1.52 3.76
N SER A 84 20.61 -1.87 4.51
CA SER A 84 19.62 -2.84 4.01
C SER A 84 18.91 -2.25 2.80
N ILE A 85 18.66 -3.08 1.78
CA ILE A 85 17.91 -2.69 0.57
C ILE A 85 16.57 -2.03 0.93
N ILE A 86 15.95 -2.46 2.03
CA ILE A 86 14.65 -1.95 2.49
C ILE A 86 14.74 -0.50 3.03
N HIS A 87 15.94 -0.06 3.46
CA HIS A 87 16.19 1.27 4.00
C HIS A 87 16.79 2.24 2.98
N LEU A 88 17.22 1.75 1.81
CA LEU A 88 17.69 2.60 0.72
C LEU A 88 16.51 3.37 0.12
N THR A 89 16.67 4.69 0.02
CA THR A 89 15.67 5.56 -0.60
C THR A 89 16.04 5.87 -2.05
N LYS A 90 15.04 6.14 -2.90
CA LYS A 90 15.28 6.61 -4.27
C LYS A 90 16.14 7.88 -4.31
N ALA A 91 16.01 8.76 -3.31
CA ALA A 91 16.83 9.96 -3.21
C ALA A 91 18.30 9.62 -2.98
N LYS A 92 18.59 8.70 -2.03
CA LYS A 92 19.96 8.25 -1.76
C LYS A 92 20.57 7.55 -2.96
N LEU A 93 19.84 6.69 -3.66
CA LEU A 93 20.36 6.02 -4.87
C LEU A 93 20.68 7.02 -5.99
N LYS A 94 19.88 8.08 -6.15
CA LYS A 94 20.18 9.18 -7.09
C LYS A 94 21.45 9.95 -6.71
N GLU A 95 21.66 10.20 -5.42
CA GLU A 95 22.89 10.83 -4.92
C GLU A 95 24.11 9.95 -5.23
N LEU A 96 24.04 8.66 -4.93
CA LEU A 96 25.12 7.71 -5.22
C LEU A 96 25.41 7.62 -6.74
N LEU A 97 24.37 7.59 -7.59
CA LEU A 97 24.52 7.62 -9.05
C LEU A 97 25.17 8.92 -9.55
N ALA A 98 24.89 10.06 -8.92
CA ALA A 98 25.53 11.32 -9.28
C ALA A 98 27.05 11.28 -9.00
N ILE A 99 27.46 10.72 -7.86
CA ILE A 99 28.89 10.52 -7.54
C ILE A 99 29.56 9.63 -8.59
N LEU A 100 28.90 8.53 -8.99
CA LEU A 100 29.45 7.65 -10.02
C LEU A 100 29.55 8.35 -11.37
N LYS A 101 28.57 9.18 -11.74
CA LYS A 101 28.61 9.95 -12.98
C LYS A 101 29.81 10.90 -13.04
N ASP A 102 30.17 11.52 -11.91
CA ASP A 102 31.36 12.39 -11.83
C ASP A 102 32.66 11.58 -11.98
N ALA A 103 32.70 10.37 -11.41
CA ALA A 103 33.83 9.44 -11.58
C ALA A 103 33.94 8.93 -13.04
N GLU A 104 32.82 8.54 -13.66
CA GLU A 104 32.76 8.12 -15.07
C GLU A 104 33.24 9.24 -16.00
N SER A 105 32.87 10.50 -15.69
CA SER A 105 33.29 11.68 -16.46
C SER A 105 34.81 11.88 -16.44
N SER A 106 35.50 11.32 -15.45
CA SER A 106 36.96 11.31 -15.33
C SER A 106 37.62 10.04 -15.91
N GLN A 107 36.86 9.21 -16.64
CA GLN A 107 37.26 7.90 -17.18
C GLN A 107 37.67 6.87 -16.12
N ILE A 108 37.03 6.91 -14.95
CA ILE A 108 37.13 5.81 -13.97
C ILE A 108 36.05 4.77 -14.31
N ASP A 109 36.44 3.50 -14.40
CA ASP A 109 35.51 2.41 -14.74
C ASP A 109 34.66 2.01 -13.52
N VAL A 110 33.46 2.58 -13.44
CA VAL A 110 32.45 2.28 -12.43
C VAL A 110 31.16 1.70 -13.04
N SER A 111 31.24 1.21 -14.27
CA SER A 111 30.11 0.65 -15.01
C SER A 111 29.41 -0.49 -14.25
N TRP A 112 30.21 -1.34 -13.60
CA TRP A 112 29.75 -2.44 -12.74
C TRP A 112 28.94 -1.96 -11.53
N LEU A 113 29.35 -0.85 -10.91
CA LEU A 113 28.72 -0.30 -9.72
C LEU A 113 27.43 0.42 -10.08
N ARG A 114 27.43 1.16 -11.20
CA ARG A 114 26.22 1.76 -11.77
C ARG A 114 25.18 0.69 -12.10
N GLY A 115 25.59 -0.41 -12.73
CA GLY A 115 24.71 -1.55 -13.00
C GLY A 115 24.06 -2.09 -11.72
N ARG A 116 24.86 -2.29 -10.67
CA ARG A 116 24.36 -2.75 -9.37
C ARG A 116 23.37 -1.80 -8.71
N ILE A 117 23.60 -0.47 -8.78
CA ILE A 117 22.64 0.50 -8.24
C ILE A 117 21.32 0.50 -9.01
N ASN A 118 21.36 0.30 -10.33
CA ASN A 118 20.16 0.19 -11.13
C ASN A 118 19.35 -1.05 -10.77
N GLU A 119 20.00 -2.21 -10.61
CA GLU A 119 19.36 -3.45 -10.12
C GLU A 119 18.66 -3.22 -8.77
N ILE A 120 19.35 -2.60 -7.80
CA ILE A 120 18.77 -2.27 -6.49
C ILE A 120 17.58 -1.30 -6.62
N THR A 121 17.64 -0.37 -7.57
CA THR A 121 16.54 0.58 -7.81
C THR A 121 15.29 -0.16 -8.30
N GLU A 122 15.45 -1.10 -9.22
CA GLU A 122 14.38 -1.96 -9.73
C GLU A 122 13.80 -2.83 -8.61
N ASP A 123 14.64 -3.45 -7.79
CA ASP A 123 14.22 -4.26 -6.65
C ASP A 123 13.35 -3.47 -5.65
N ILE A 124 13.73 -2.22 -5.34
CA ILE A 124 12.94 -1.36 -4.45
C ILE A 124 11.56 -1.05 -5.05
N GLU A 125 11.49 -0.83 -6.36
CA GLU A 125 10.21 -0.60 -7.04
C GLU A 125 9.32 -1.84 -7.01
N LEU A 126 9.88 -3.01 -7.28
CA LEU A 126 9.15 -4.29 -7.21
C LEU A 126 8.65 -4.58 -5.78
N ILE A 127 9.48 -4.34 -4.76
CA ILE A 127 9.07 -4.47 -3.34
C ILE A 127 7.91 -3.52 -3.03
N GLY A 128 7.96 -2.28 -3.52
CA GLY A 128 6.88 -1.30 -3.38
C GLY A 128 5.58 -1.79 -4.01
N GLN A 129 5.63 -2.24 -5.27
CA GLN A 129 4.48 -2.78 -6.00
C GLN A 129 3.89 -4.00 -5.30
N HIS A 130 4.73 -4.95 -4.87
CA HIS A 130 4.29 -6.13 -4.15
C HIS A 130 3.52 -5.78 -2.88
N ARG A 131 4.01 -4.83 -2.07
CA ARG A 131 3.31 -4.36 -0.86
C ARG A 131 1.96 -3.74 -1.18
N SER A 132 1.86 -2.94 -2.24
CA SER A 132 0.59 -2.34 -2.67
C SER A 132 -0.42 -3.41 -3.13
N ILE A 133 0.03 -4.42 -3.86
CA ILE A 133 -0.81 -5.53 -4.32
C ILE A 133 -1.32 -6.35 -3.14
N GLU A 134 -0.45 -6.70 -2.19
CA GLU A 134 -0.85 -7.45 -1.00
C GLU A 134 -1.88 -6.67 -0.15
N ALA A 135 -1.72 -5.36 0.00
CA ALA A 135 -2.71 -4.53 0.69
C ALA A 135 -4.07 -4.51 -0.04
N ALA A 136 -4.06 -4.37 -1.38
CA ALA A 136 -5.28 -4.39 -2.18
C ALA A 136 -5.98 -5.75 -2.14
N LYS A 137 -5.21 -6.84 -2.19
CA LYS A 137 -5.72 -8.21 -2.05
C LYS A 137 -6.37 -8.43 -0.70
N ALA A 138 -5.70 -8.06 0.40
CA ALA A 138 -6.26 -8.18 1.74
C ALA A 138 -7.58 -7.38 1.91
N ASN A 139 -7.68 -6.22 1.25
CA ASN A 139 -8.92 -5.45 1.22
C ASN A 139 -10.03 -6.19 0.46
N CYS A 140 -9.71 -6.72 -0.72
CA CYS A 140 -10.65 -7.49 -1.55
C CYS A 140 -11.14 -8.75 -0.83
N ASP A 141 -10.25 -9.49 -0.18
CA ASP A 141 -10.58 -10.70 0.58
C ASP A 141 -11.57 -10.38 1.72
N ARG A 142 -11.37 -9.26 2.42
CA ARG A 142 -12.29 -8.81 3.47
C ARG A 142 -13.66 -8.42 2.92
N ASP A 143 -13.68 -7.71 1.79
CA ASP A 143 -14.93 -7.28 1.17
C ASP A 143 -15.71 -8.49 0.62
N LEU A 144 -15.03 -9.46 0.01
CA LEU A 144 -15.61 -10.73 -0.45
C LEU A 144 -16.25 -11.50 0.71
N GLU A 145 -15.53 -11.66 1.82
CA GLU A 145 -16.04 -12.36 3.01
C GLU A 145 -17.27 -11.66 3.60
N SER A 146 -17.27 -10.32 3.64
CA SER A 146 -18.42 -9.52 4.08
C SER A 146 -19.64 -9.72 3.18
N THR A 147 -19.46 -9.59 1.86
CA THR A 147 -20.54 -9.80 0.88
C THR A 147 -21.07 -11.22 0.90
N ARG A 148 -20.21 -12.22 1.13
CA ARG A 148 -20.63 -13.62 1.26
C ARG A 148 -21.55 -13.82 2.46
N LYS A 149 -21.23 -13.23 3.62
CA LYS A 149 -22.07 -13.30 4.82
C LYS A 149 -23.41 -12.61 4.64
N GLU A 150 -23.40 -11.44 4.01
CA GLU A 150 -24.63 -10.71 3.67
C GLU A 150 -25.53 -11.54 2.75
N LEU A 151 -24.95 -12.15 1.71
CA LEU A 151 -25.69 -13.01 0.79
C LEU A 151 -26.32 -14.21 1.51
N GLU A 152 -25.58 -14.88 2.39
CA GLU A 152 -26.12 -16.00 3.17
C GLU A 152 -27.32 -15.57 4.03
N SER A 153 -27.20 -14.42 4.72
CA SER A 153 -28.30 -13.87 5.52
C SER A 153 -29.53 -13.54 4.66
N GLN A 154 -29.34 -12.99 3.46
CA GLN A 154 -30.44 -12.70 2.54
C GLN A 154 -31.11 -13.96 2.02
N MET A 155 -30.33 -15.03 1.75
CA MET A 155 -30.88 -16.32 1.32
C MET A 155 -31.73 -16.96 2.43
N GLU A 156 -31.29 -16.88 3.69
CA GLU A 156 -32.05 -17.36 4.83
C GLU A 156 -33.38 -16.61 5.00
N ASP A 157 -33.38 -15.27 4.93
CA ASP A 157 -34.60 -14.45 5.03
C ASP A 157 -35.56 -14.75 3.86
N LEU A 158 -35.04 -14.85 2.64
CA LEU A 158 -35.85 -15.18 1.46
C LEU A 158 -36.54 -16.54 1.63
N SER A 159 -35.85 -17.56 2.15
CA SER A 159 -36.44 -18.87 2.43
C SER A 159 -37.57 -18.80 3.46
N LEU A 160 -37.45 -17.94 4.48
CA LEU A 160 -38.52 -17.72 5.45
C LEU A 160 -39.73 -17.03 4.80
N LYS A 161 -39.49 -15.99 4.00
CA LYS A 161 -40.54 -15.26 3.28
C LYS A 161 -41.28 -16.15 2.28
N GLU A 162 -40.61 -17.05 1.58
CA GLU A 162 -41.24 -18.02 0.70
C GLU A 162 -42.23 -18.92 1.45
N LYS A 163 -41.86 -19.42 2.64
CA LYS A 163 -42.76 -20.22 3.48
C LYS A 163 -43.98 -19.42 3.96
N GLU A 164 -43.78 -18.16 4.36
CA GLU A 164 -44.87 -17.26 4.75
C GLU A 164 -45.85 -17.01 3.58
N VAL A 165 -45.32 -16.80 2.37
CA VAL A 165 -46.13 -16.64 1.15
C VAL A 165 -46.96 -17.88 0.86
N ASP A 166 -46.40 -19.08 1.02
CA ASP A 166 -47.14 -20.33 0.82
C ASP A 166 -48.28 -20.50 1.83
N ILE A 167 -48.08 -20.09 3.09
CA ILE A 167 -49.14 -20.08 4.10
C ILE A 167 -50.24 -19.08 3.72
N ALA A 168 -49.86 -17.86 3.37
CA ALA A 168 -50.80 -16.81 2.98
C ALA A 168 -51.62 -17.21 1.74
N ARG A 169 -50.97 -17.86 0.76
CA ARG A 169 -51.66 -18.39 -0.44
C ARG A 169 -52.74 -19.42 -0.08
N LYS A 170 -52.47 -20.33 0.87
CA LYS A 170 -53.46 -21.31 1.35
C LYS A 170 -54.65 -20.62 2.01
N GLN A 171 -54.41 -19.62 2.87
CA GLN A 171 -55.47 -18.85 3.53
C GLN A 171 -56.35 -18.06 2.54
N VAL A 172 -55.73 -17.47 1.51
CA VAL A 172 -56.45 -16.77 0.44
C VAL A 172 -57.34 -17.74 -0.34
N ALA A 173 -56.83 -18.93 -0.67
CA ALA A 173 -57.60 -19.94 -1.39
C ALA A 173 -58.81 -20.42 -0.57
N GLU A 174 -58.63 -20.68 0.73
CA GLU A 174 -59.71 -21.07 1.63
C GLU A 174 -60.78 -19.97 1.76
N THR A 175 -60.34 -18.73 1.97
CA THR A 175 -61.26 -17.58 2.09
C THR A 175 -62.04 -17.35 0.81
N ARG A 176 -61.39 -17.50 -0.36
CA ARG A 176 -62.05 -17.41 -1.66
C ARG A 176 -63.11 -18.49 -1.83
N ALA A 177 -62.81 -19.73 -1.45
CA ALA A 177 -63.77 -20.83 -1.52
C ALA A 177 -65.01 -20.57 -0.64
N ARG A 178 -64.80 -20.09 0.60
CA ARG A 178 -65.89 -19.71 1.51
C ARG A 178 -66.73 -18.55 0.98
N LEU A 179 -66.10 -17.55 0.35
CA LEU A 179 -66.80 -16.44 -0.27
C LEU A 179 -67.73 -16.92 -1.39
N SER A 180 -67.25 -17.80 -2.28
CA SER A 180 -68.06 -18.37 -3.35
C SER A 180 -69.26 -19.17 -2.83
N GLU A 181 -69.11 -19.86 -1.69
CA GLU A 181 -70.24 -20.55 -1.03
C GLU A 181 -71.30 -19.56 -0.52
N PHE A 182 -70.88 -18.44 0.08
CA PHE A 182 -71.81 -17.40 0.53
C PHE A 182 -72.50 -16.69 -0.62
N GLU A 183 -71.79 -16.40 -1.71
CA GLU A 183 -72.38 -15.82 -2.93
C GLU A 183 -73.48 -16.72 -3.49
N LEU A 184 -73.24 -18.03 -3.59
CA LEU A 184 -74.24 -19.01 -4.04
C LEU A 184 -75.46 -19.03 -3.12
N LYS A 185 -75.26 -19.10 -1.80
CA LYS A 185 -76.36 -19.08 -0.81
C LYS A 185 -77.16 -17.78 -0.89
N SER A 186 -76.49 -16.65 -1.08
CA SER A 186 -77.14 -15.34 -1.22
C SER A 186 -78.02 -15.29 -2.47
N SER A 187 -77.54 -15.78 -3.61
CA SER A 187 -78.33 -15.88 -4.85
C SER A 187 -79.56 -16.77 -4.66
N GLN A 188 -79.40 -17.94 -4.05
CA GLN A 188 -80.52 -18.85 -3.75
C GLN A 188 -81.56 -18.18 -2.84
N LEU A 189 -81.11 -17.53 -1.77
CA LEU A 189 -82.01 -16.83 -0.85
C LEU A 189 -82.76 -15.69 -1.55
N ASN A 190 -82.08 -14.94 -2.42
CA ASN A 190 -82.70 -13.89 -3.21
C ASN A 190 -83.78 -14.43 -4.17
N GLU A 191 -83.51 -15.54 -4.88
CA GLU A 191 -84.50 -16.20 -5.73
C GLU A 191 -85.71 -16.69 -4.92
N THR A 192 -85.49 -17.31 -3.77
CA THR A 192 -86.60 -17.75 -2.90
C THR A 192 -87.42 -16.58 -2.37
N SER A 193 -86.78 -15.46 -2.02
CA SER A 193 -87.44 -14.23 -1.60
C SER A 193 -88.32 -13.65 -2.72
N LEU A 194 -87.80 -13.58 -3.95
CA LEU A 194 -88.58 -13.14 -5.11
C LEU A 194 -89.77 -14.07 -5.39
N SER A 195 -89.59 -15.39 -5.28
CA SER A 195 -90.67 -16.37 -5.45
C SER A 195 -91.75 -16.21 -4.38
N ILE A 196 -91.39 -16.05 -3.11
CA ILE A 196 -92.33 -15.83 -2.01
C ILE A 196 -93.07 -14.51 -2.21
N ARG A 197 -92.36 -13.42 -2.54
CA ARG A 197 -92.98 -12.11 -2.82
C ARG A 197 -94.01 -12.22 -3.94
N SER A 198 -93.64 -12.83 -5.06
CA SER A 198 -94.56 -13.02 -6.19
C SER A 198 -95.79 -13.85 -5.79
N LYS A 199 -95.64 -14.88 -4.94
CA LYS A 199 -96.78 -15.65 -4.42
C LYS A 199 -97.71 -14.81 -3.53
N ILE A 200 -97.16 -13.91 -2.71
CA ILE A 200 -97.95 -12.99 -1.88
C ILE A 200 -98.75 -12.04 -2.76
N GLU A 201 -98.09 -11.41 -3.75
CA GLU A 201 -98.72 -10.47 -4.70
C GLU A 201 -99.86 -11.12 -5.50
N ASN A 202 -99.74 -12.41 -5.84
CA ASN A 202 -100.75 -13.16 -6.60
C ASN A 202 -101.79 -13.88 -5.71
N SER A 203 -101.76 -13.70 -4.39
CA SER A 203 -102.65 -14.43 -3.48
C SER A 203 -104.06 -13.79 -3.40
N PRO A 204 -105.13 -14.60 -3.23
CA PRO A 204 -106.50 -14.10 -3.18
C PRO A 204 -106.76 -13.16 -2.00
N GLY A 205 -105.94 -13.21 -0.94
CA GLY A 205 -106.03 -12.27 0.19
C GLY A 205 -105.60 -10.84 -0.17
N GLN A 206 -104.67 -10.68 -1.12
CA GLN A 206 -104.27 -9.37 -1.63
C GLN A 206 -105.35 -8.78 -2.54
N SER A 207 -105.94 -9.62 -3.40
CA SER A 207 -107.09 -9.26 -4.26
C SER A 207 -108.33 -8.86 -3.45
N LEU A 208 -108.59 -9.50 -2.30
CA LEU A 208 -109.68 -9.12 -1.38
C LEU A 208 -109.42 -7.79 -0.67
N LEU A 209 -108.15 -7.45 -0.42
CA LEU A 209 -107.75 -6.16 0.16
C LEU A 209 -107.84 -5.02 -0.85
N ASP A 210 -107.51 -5.28 -2.12
CA ASP A 210 -107.67 -4.32 -3.22
C ASP A 210 -109.15 -4.06 -3.58
N GLU A 211 -110.07 -4.98 -3.28
CA GLU A 211 -111.54 -4.78 -3.39
C GLU A 211 -112.16 -4.01 -2.21
N LEU A 212 -111.43 -3.83 -1.10
CA LEU A 212 -111.88 -3.12 0.11
C LEU A 212 -111.47 -1.64 0.15
N LEU A 213 -110.75 -1.16 -0.86
CA LEU A 213 -110.35 0.25 -1.09
C LEU A 213 -111.14 0.84 -2.25
#